data_AF-A0A3Y0SED3-F1
#
_entry.id   AF-A0A3Y0SED3-F1
#
_cell.length_a   1.000
_cell.length_b   1.000
_cell.length_c   1.000
_cell.angle_alpha   90.00
_cell.angle_beta   90.00
_cell.angle_gamma   90.00
#
_symmetry.space_group_name_H-M   'P 1'
#
loop_
_entity.id
_entity.type
_entity.pdbx_description
1 polymer ?
#
loop_
_entity_poly.entity_id
_entity_poly.type
_entity_poly.pdbx_seq_one_letter_code
_entity_poly.pdbx_strand_id
1 'polypeptide(L)'
;MIVNLSRLGKSGTGMWQYSIKFLTALREIADVDAIICSKVHADYFEKLGYAVVTVPNIVSNTSKTSRLRPLVWYVYSYWLALRVLIKFGNKKLVCTTHHTIPLLRNQTITVHDIRPFYYPDSFIQKVYFRFLLKMSVKRCKHVLTVSYTVKDSIAKTYNVDSEKISVI
;
A
#
# COMPACT_ATOMS: atom_id res chain seq x y z
N MET A 1 -1.77 -5.69 14.35
CA MET A 1 -1.08 -4.91 13.28
C MET A 1 -2.08 -4.09 12.48
N ILE A 2 -1.63 -3.14 11.64
CA ILE A 2 -2.53 -2.30 10.81
C ILE A 2 -2.41 -2.70 9.34
N VAL A 3 -3.54 -2.79 8.64
CA VAL A 3 -3.56 -3.07 7.19
C VAL A 3 -3.96 -1.82 6.41
N ASN A 4 -3.12 -1.41 5.46
CA ASN A 4 -3.37 -0.24 4.60
C ASN A 4 -4.00 -0.64 3.26
N LEU A 5 -5.30 -0.41 3.17
CA LEU A 5 -6.15 -0.59 1.98
C LEU A 5 -6.66 0.74 1.42
N SER A 6 -6.02 1.86 1.74
CA SER A 6 -6.43 3.21 1.30
C SER A 6 -6.45 3.38 -0.22
N ARG A 7 -5.69 2.55 -0.93
CA ARG A 7 -5.52 2.55 -2.39
C ARG A 7 -6.31 1.46 -3.09
N LEU A 8 -7.18 0.78 -2.35
CA LEU A 8 -8.11 -0.20 -2.86
C LEU A 8 -9.08 0.47 -3.85
N GLY A 9 -9.22 -0.14 -5.03
CA GLY A 9 -10.10 0.34 -6.10
C GLY A 9 -11.57 0.02 -5.83
N LYS A 10 -12.35 -0.04 -6.90
CA LYS A 10 -13.74 -0.52 -6.85
C LYS A 10 -13.79 -2.00 -6.41
N SER A 11 -14.89 -2.38 -5.76
CA SER A 11 -15.17 -3.77 -5.42
C SER A 11 -15.21 -4.65 -6.67
N GLY A 12 -14.80 -5.91 -6.53
CA GLY A 12 -14.79 -6.89 -7.63
C GLY A 12 -13.55 -6.88 -8.53
N THR A 13 -12.65 -5.89 -8.41
CA THR A 13 -11.37 -5.88 -9.15
C THR A 13 -10.39 -6.95 -8.65
N GLY A 14 -9.38 -7.31 -9.46
CA GLY A 14 -8.33 -8.25 -9.04
C GLY A 14 -7.60 -7.79 -7.76
N MET A 15 -7.28 -6.49 -7.65
CA MET A 15 -6.70 -5.90 -6.45
C MET A 15 -7.62 -5.97 -5.22
N TRP A 16 -8.93 -5.86 -5.44
CA TRP A 16 -9.93 -6.06 -4.38
C TRP A 16 -9.89 -7.50 -3.87
N GLN A 17 -10.00 -8.47 -4.77
CA GLN A 17 -9.98 -9.89 -4.42
C GLN A 17 -8.68 -10.30 -3.72
N TYR A 18 -7.54 -9.85 -4.23
CA TYR A 18 -6.24 -10.05 -3.58
C TYR A 18 -6.25 -9.50 -2.15
N SER A 19 -6.67 -8.24 -1.97
CA SER A 19 -6.62 -7.60 -0.65
C SER A 19 -7.55 -8.25 0.38
N ILE A 20 -8.74 -8.71 -0.04
CA ILE A 20 -9.67 -9.40 0.86
C ILE A 20 -9.13 -10.78 1.23
N LYS A 21 -8.67 -11.58 0.26
CA LYS A 21 -8.09 -12.90 0.55
C LYS A 21 -6.84 -12.78 1.41
N PHE A 22 -6.00 -11.79 1.15
CA PHE A 22 -4.82 -11.48 1.96
C PHE A 22 -5.22 -11.16 3.41
N LEU A 23 -6.23 -10.30 3.60
CA LEU A 23 -6.73 -9.94 4.93
C LEU A 23 -7.32 -11.16 5.66
N THR A 24 -8.07 -12.01 4.97
CA THR A 24 -8.63 -13.25 5.54
C THR A 24 -7.52 -14.18 6.03
N ALA A 25 -6.52 -14.46 5.19
CA ALA A 25 -5.39 -15.31 5.57
C ALA A 25 -4.57 -14.68 6.71
N LEU A 26 -4.40 -13.36 6.70
CA LEU A 26 -3.67 -12.66 7.74
C LEU A 26 -4.36 -12.75 9.11
N ARG A 27 -5.70 -12.72 9.14
CA ARG A 27 -6.48 -12.82 10.38
C ARG A 27 -6.29 -14.16 11.09
N GLU A 28 -6.01 -15.24 10.34
CA GLU A 28 -5.81 -16.58 10.92
C GLU A 28 -4.48 -16.68 11.68
N ILE A 29 -3.49 -15.86 11.32
CA ILE A 29 -2.12 -15.95 11.86
C ILE A 29 -1.73 -14.76 12.71
N ALA A 30 -2.47 -13.66 12.66
CA ALA A 30 -2.14 -12.46 13.40
C ALA A 30 -3.34 -11.55 13.65
N ASP A 31 -3.29 -10.83 14.77
CA ASP A 31 -4.31 -9.86 15.13
C ASP A 31 -4.21 -8.59 14.27
N VAL A 32 -5.35 -8.12 13.78
CA VAL A 32 -5.49 -6.93 12.92
C VAL A 32 -6.25 -5.86 13.69
N ASP A 33 -5.50 -4.90 14.24
CA ASP A 33 -6.03 -3.83 15.09
C ASP A 33 -6.93 -2.87 14.32
N ALA A 34 -6.54 -2.55 13.09
CA ALA A 34 -7.24 -1.55 12.27
C ALA A 34 -6.96 -1.70 10.77
N ILE A 35 -7.91 -1.21 9.98
CA ILE A 35 -7.83 -1.12 8.53
C ILE A 35 -7.90 0.34 8.10
N ILE A 36 -6.95 0.78 7.28
CA ILE A 36 -7.01 2.08 6.61
C ILE A 36 -7.70 1.87 5.27
N CYS A 37 -8.86 2.48 5.03
CA CYS A 37 -9.59 2.31 3.77
C CYS A 37 -10.27 3.61 3.31
N SER A 38 -10.75 3.64 2.07
CA SER A 38 -11.59 4.75 1.59
C SER A 38 -12.90 4.81 2.37
N LYS A 39 -13.52 6.01 2.46
CA LYS A 39 -14.80 6.18 3.13
C LYS A 39 -15.91 5.29 2.54
N VAL A 40 -15.88 5.01 1.23
CA VAL A 40 -16.84 4.10 0.56
C VAL A 40 -16.77 2.67 1.09
N HIS A 41 -15.59 2.22 1.53
CA HIS A 41 -15.36 0.84 1.97
C HIS A 41 -15.44 0.68 3.49
N ALA A 42 -15.67 1.76 4.25
CA ALA A 42 -15.66 1.74 5.70
C ALA A 42 -16.71 0.77 6.27
N ASP A 43 -17.96 0.92 5.85
CA ASP A 43 -19.08 0.08 6.30
C ASP A 43 -18.84 -1.42 6.06
N TYR A 44 -18.13 -1.76 4.97
CA TYR A 44 -17.79 -3.16 4.66
C TYR A 44 -16.83 -3.74 5.70
N PHE A 45 -15.77 -3.01 6.07
CA PHE A 45 -14.78 -3.48 7.04
C PHE A 45 -15.28 -3.40 8.48
N GLU A 46 -16.11 -2.41 8.81
CA GLU A 46 -16.75 -2.31 10.12
C GLU A 46 -17.70 -3.50 10.37
N LYS A 47 -18.48 -3.91 9.36
CA LYS A 47 -19.33 -5.11 9.43
C LYS A 47 -18.54 -6.40 9.61
N LEU A 48 -17.28 -6.43 9.17
CA LEU A 48 -16.37 -7.56 9.41
C LEU A 48 -15.72 -7.52 10.80
N GLY A 49 -16.01 -6.50 11.61
CA GLY A 49 -15.52 -6.36 12.98
C GLY A 49 -14.18 -5.63 13.11
N TYR A 50 -13.70 -4.94 12.06
CA TYR A 50 -12.44 -4.20 12.12
C TYR A 50 -12.64 -2.76 12.57
N ALA A 51 -11.69 -2.23 13.35
CA ALA A 51 -11.59 -0.79 13.53
C ALA A 51 -11.13 -0.12 12.23
N VAL A 52 -11.80 0.95 11.79
CA VAL A 52 -11.50 1.60 10.52
C VAL A 52 -10.88 2.99 10.70
N VAL A 53 -9.86 3.28 9.88
CA VAL A 53 -9.29 4.62 9.68
C VAL A 53 -9.63 5.05 8.26
N THR A 54 -10.57 5.99 8.13
CA THR A 54 -11.04 6.43 6.82
C THR A 54 -10.10 7.44 6.16
N VAL A 55 -9.95 7.30 4.84
CA VAL A 55 -9.36 8.31 3.96
C VAL A 55 -10.43 8.92 3.04
N PRO A 56 -10.37 10.24 2.75
CA PRO A 56 -11.30 10.89 1.85
C PRO A 56 -11.32 10.30 0.44
N ASN A 57 -12.49 10.30 -0.20
CA ASN A 57 -12.67 9.71 -1.53
C ASN A 57 -11.89 10.46 -2.64
N ILE A 58 -11.56 11.73 -2.40
CA ILE A 58 -10.76 12.53 -3.33
C ILE A 58 -9.32 12.00 -3.46
N VAL A 59 -8.81 11.33 -2.42
CA VAL A 59 -7.45 10.78 -2.41
C VAL A 59 -7.42 9.27 -2.67
N SER A 60 -8.54 8.54 -2.49
CA SER A 60 -8.64 7.08 -2.73
C SER A 60 -8.98 6.69 -4.18
N ASN A 61 -8.57 5.50 -4.60
CA ASN A 61 -8.68 4.97 -5.98
C ASN A 61 -10.11 4.66 -6.47
N THR A 62 -11.13 5.13 -5.75
CA THR A 62 -12.54 4.88 -6.03
C THR A 62 -13.18 5.95 -6.94
N SER A 63 -12.52 7.09 -7.16
CA SER A 63 -13.03 8.24 -7.93
C SER A 63 -12.34 8.42 -9.31
N LYS A 64 -12.91 9.27 -10.19
CA LYS A 64 -12.38 9.61 -11.54
C LYS A 64 -10.88 9.96 -11.47
N THR A 65 -10.11 9.51 -12.45
CA THR A 65 -8.66 9.74 -12.53
C THR A 65 -8.36 11.22 -12.79
N SER A 66 -7.76 11.90 -11.82
CA SER A 66 -7.27 13.29 -11.96
C SER A 66 -5.73 13.32 -11.94
N ARG A 67 -5.14 14.18 -12.78
CA ARG A 67 -3.67 14.34 -12.87
C ARG A 67 -3.05 14.88 -11.57
N LEU A 68 -3.80 15.65 -10.77
CA LEU A 68 -3.31 16.24 -9.51
C LEU A 68 -3.40 15.27 -8.32
N ARG A 69 -4.15 14.18 -8.47
CA ARG A 69 -4.45 13.25 -7.38
C ARG A 69 -3.21 12.61 -6.72
N PRO A 70 -2.13 12.25 -7.45
CA PRO A 70 -0.90 11.77 -6.83
C PRO A 70 -0.29 12.79 -5.86
N LEU A 71 -0.36 14.09 -6.19
CA LEU A 71 0.16 15.16 -5.33
C LEU A 71 -0.72 15.36 -4.10
N VAL A 72 -2.05 15.41 -4.28
CA VAL A 72 -3.00 15.50 -3.15
C VAL A 72 -2.83 14.31 -2.21
N TRP A 73 -2.65 13.10 -2.76
CA TRP A 73 -2.34 11.90 -1.98
C TRP A 73 -1.01 12.04 -1.23
N TYR A 74 0.04 12.52 -1.89
CA TYR A 74 1.35 12.70 -1.27
C TYR A 74 1.26 13.62 -0.05
N VAL A 75 0.61 14.79 -0.18
CA VAL A 75 0.40 15.72 0.93
C VAL A 75 -0.47 15.10 2.03
N TYR A 76 -1.63 14.52 1.68
CA TYR A 76 -2.53 13.88 2.63
C TYR A 76 -1.86 12.72 3.39
N SER A 77 -0.94 12.01 2.74
CA SER A 77 -0.26 10.86 3.35
C SER A 77 0.61 11.24 4.55
N TYR A 78 1.14 12.47 4.62
CA TYR A 78 1.81 12.99 5.82
C TYR A 78 0.84 13.23 6.98
N TRP A 79 -0.35 13.77 6.69
CA TRP A 79 -1.39 13.89 7.70
C TRP A 79 -1.85 12.49 8.17
N LEU A 80 -2.12 11.58 7.24
CA LEU A 80 -2.46 10.20 7.59
C LEU A 80 -1.38 9.54 8.47
N ALA A 81 -0.10 9.76 8.19
CA ALA A 81 1.00 9.26 9.00
C ALA A 81 0.90 9.72 10.46
N LEU A 82 0.67 11.02 10.68
CA LEU A 82 0.54 11.59 12.01
C LEU A 82 -0.70 11.04 12.73
N ARG A 83 -1.85 10.88 12.05
CA ARG A 83 -3.05 10.22 12.62
C ARG A 83 -2.74 8.81 13.12
N VAL A 84 -2.07 8.04 12.28
CA VAL A 84 -1.73 6.64 12.59
C VAL A 84 -0.75 6.59 13.75
N LEU A 85 0.26 7.47 13.77
CA LEU A 85 1.24 7.53 14.85
C LEU A 85 0.61 7.92 16.19
N ILE A 86 -0.28 8.92 16.21
CA ILE A 86 -0.96 9.36 17.43
C ILE A 86 -1.88 8.26 17.97
N LYS A 87 -2.65 7.59 17.09
CA LYS A 87 -3.66 6.62 17.51
C LYS A 87 -3.08 5.24 17.83
N PHE A 88 -2.03 4.81 17.14
CA PHE A 88 -1.53 3.44 17.20
C PHE A 88 -0.02 3.33 17.47
N GLY A 89 0.71 4.45 17.59
CA GLY A 89 2.17 4.44 17.74
C GLY A 89 2.89 3.86 16.52
N ASN A 90 4.01 3.19 16.75
CA ASN A 90 4.86 2.60 15.69
C ASN A 90 4.50 1.14 15.36
N LYS A 91 3.20 0.82 15.34
CA LYS A 91 2.70 -0.52 14.99
C LYS A 91 3.08 -0.91 13.56
N LYS A 92 3.24 -2.22 13.34
CA LYS A 92 3.53 -2.78 12.00
C LYS A 92 2.37 -2.46 11.06
N LEU A 93 2.69 -1.89 9.91
CA LEU A 93 1.76 -1.57 8.83
C LEU A 93 2.01 -2.50 7.64
N VAL A 94 0.97 -3.15 7.12
CA VAL A 94 1.05 -3.96 5.92
C VAL A 94 0.21 -3.33 4.82
N CYS A 95 0.82 -2.98 3.70
CA CYS A 95 0.15 -2.40 2.54
C CYS A 95 0.00 -3.47 1.46
N THR A 96 -1.23 -3.75 1.01
CA THR A 96 -1.47 -4.64 -0.13
C THR A 96 -1.09 -4.02 -1.48
N THR A 97 -0.58 -2.79 -1.47
CA THR A 97 -0.07 -2.05 -2.63
C THR A 97 1.29 -1.44 -2.30
N HIS A 98 1.99 -0.98 -3.34
CA HIS A 98 3.33 -0.41 -3.25
C HIS A 98 3.34 1.01 -2.64
N HIS A 99 2.20 1.50 -2.16
CA HIS A 99 2.04 2.84 -1.61
C HIS A 99 2.34 2.83 -0.10
N THR A 100 3.52 3.34 0.25
CA THR A 100 3.90 3.60 1.65
C THR A 100 3.22 4.85 2.19
N ILE A 101 3.01 4.89 3.50
CA ILE A 101 2.68 6.10 4.25
C ILE A 101 4.02 6.74 4.70
N PRO A 102 4.31 8.01 4.40
CA PRO A 102 5.56 8.65 4.81
C PRO A 102 5.70 8.67 6.34
N LEU A 103 6.92 8.91 6.85
CA LEU A 103 7.29 8.94 8.28
C LEU A 103 7.21 7.60 9.03
N LEU A 104 6.31 6.68 8.64
CA LEU A 104 6.22 5.36 9.25
C LEU A 104 7.36 4.46 8.74
N ARG A 105 8.15 3.88 9.64
CA ARG A 105 9.27 2.99 9.24
C ARG A 105 8.91 1.51 9.25
N ASN A 106 8.00 1.09 10.13
CA ASN A 106 7.62 -0.30 10.32
C ASN A 106 6.57 -0.77 9.29
N GLN A 107 6.90 -0.64 7.99
CA GLN A 107 5.99 -0.93 6.89
C GLN A 107 6.44 -2.15 6.09
N THR A 108 5.50 -3.00 5.72
CA THR A 108 5.64 -4.04 4.69
C THR A 108 4.76 -3.66 3.51
N ILE A 109 5.29 -3.64 2.28
CA ILE A 109 4.53 -3.23 1.09
C ILE A 109 4.47 -4.35 0.05
N THR A 110 3.37 -4.47 -0.67
CA THR A 110 3.26 -5.38 -1.81
C THR A 110 3.51 -4.65 -3.14
N VAL A 111 4.53 -5.07 -3.88
CA VAL A 111 4.81 -4.61 -5.24
C VAL A 111 4.34 -5.67 -6.22
N HIS A 112 3.26 -5.37 -6.97
CA HIS A 112 2.65 -6.31 -7.93
C HIS A 112 3.41 -6.39 -9.25
N ASP A 113 3.94 -5.25 -9.69
CA ASP A 113 4.73 -5.15 -10.91
C ASP A 113 5.71 -3.98 -10.80
N ILE A 114 6.73 -4.00 -11.65
CA ILE A 114 7.64 -2.86 -11.86
C ILE A 114 7.68 -2.40 -13.31
N ARG A 115 6.72 -2.82 -14.14
CA ARG A 115 6.63 -2.42 -15.57
C ARG A 115 6.73 -0.90 -15.73
N PRO A 116 6.07 -0.06 -14.91
CA PRO A 116 6.14 1.40 -15.04
C PRO A 116 7.53 2.01 -14.79
N PHE A 117 8.47 1.27 -14.22
CA PHE A 117 9.87 1.73 -14.14
C PHE A 117 10.48 1.86 -15.54
N TYR A 118 10.24 0.84 -16.38
CA TYR A 118 10.74 0.71 -17.74
C TYR A 118 9.85 1.44 -18.75
N TYR A 119 8.53 1.22 -18.66
CA TYR A 119 7.52 1.72 -19.60
C TYR A 119 6.46 2.54 -18.85
N PRO A 120 6.78 3.77 -18.43
CA PRO A 120 5.83 4.64 -17.75
C PRO A 120 4.79 5.22 -18.73
N ASP A 121 3.52 5.13 -18.37
CA ASP A 121 2.39 5.73 -19.09
C ASP A 121 2.32 7.26 -18.89
N SER A 122 3.05 7.81 -17.91
CA SER A 122 3.11 9.26 -17.65
C SER A 122 4.40 9.69 -16.96
N PHE A 123 4.75 10.98 -17.06
CA PHE A 123 5.90 11.55 -16.35
C PHE A 123 5.81 11.38 -14.84
N ILE A 124 4.62 11.52 -14.25
CA ILE A 124 4.41 11.34 -12.81
C ILE A 124 4.67 9.89 -12.39
N GLN A 125 4.20 8.93 -13.19
CA GLN A 125 4.45 7.50 -12.92
C GLN A 125 5.95 7.17 -13.08
N LYS A 126 6.63 7.75 -14.07
CA LYS A 126 8.09 7.65 -14.24
C LYS A 126 8.82 8.15 -12.99
N VAL A 127 8.48 9.33 -12.49
CA VAL A 127 9.08 9.90 -11.28
C VAL A 127 8.79 9.01 -10.07
N TYR A 128 7.55 8.54 -9.92
CA TYR A 128 7.16 7.68 -8.82
C TYR A 128 7.97 6.37 -8.80
N PHE A 129 8.00 5.62 -9.90
CA PHE A 129 8.67 4.31 -9.92
C PHE A 129 10.19 4.44 -9.85
N ARG A 130 10.79 5.44 -10.50
CA ARG A 130 12.25 5.59 -10.51
C ARG A 130 12.82 6.14 -9.21
N PHE A 131 12.08 7.02 -8.51
CA PHE A 131 12.58 7.70 -7.32
C PHE A 131 11.81 7.31 -6.06
N LEU A 132 10.50 7.55 -6.02
CA LEU A 132 9.72 7.36 -4.79
C LEU A 132 9.63 5.89 -4.38
N LEU A 133 9.31 4.99 -5.31
CA LEU A 133 9.23 3.57 -5.03
C LEU A 133 10.59 2.99 -4.65
N LYS A 134 11.68 3.43 -5.31
CA LYS A 134 13.06 3.06 -4.92
C LYS A 134 13.33 3.42 -3.46
N MET A 135 12.97 4.63 -3.04
CA MET A 135 13.13 5.06 -1.64
C MET A 135 12.25 4.24 -0.68
N SER A 136 11.00 3.97 -1.05
CA SER A 136 10.05 3.17 -0.26
C SER A 136 10.54 1.74 -0.07
N VAL A 137 10.96 1.05 -1.14
CA VAL A 137 11.52 -0.31 -1.11
C VAL A 137 12.76 -0.36 -0.22
N LYS A 138 13.64 0.64 -0.27
CA LYS A 138 14.82 0.71 0.60
C LYS A 138 14.49 0.97 2.07
N ARG A 139 13.48 1.80 2.37
CA ARG A 139 13.14 2.21 3.75
C ARG A 139 12.19 1.27 4.47
N CYS A 140 11.28 0.59 3.75
CA CYS A 140 10.33 -0.34 4.37
C CYS A 140 11.06 -1.49 5.07
N LYS A 141 10.39 -2.18 6.00
CA LYS A 141 10.93 -3.35 6.68
C LYS A 141 11.02 -4.55 5.74
N HIS A 142 9.99 -4.76 4.92
CA HIS A 142 9.90 -5.92 4.03
C HIS A 142 9.09 -5.60 2.77
N VAL A 143 9.34 -6.33 1.69
CA VAL A 143 8.57 -6.23 0.45
C VAL A 143 7.92 -7.58 0.14
N LEU A 144 6.66 -7.54 -0.24
CA LEU A 144 5.91 -8.67 -0.77
C LEU A 144 5.76 -8.50 -2.28
N THR A 145 5.68 -9.61 -2.98
CA THR A 145 5.44 -9.62 -4.44
C THR A 145 4.74 -10.91 -4.84
N VAL A 146 4.12 -10.90 -6.01
CA VAL A 146 3.24 -12.00 -6.47
C VAL A 146 3.98 -13.11 -7.22
N SER A 147 5.27 -12.92 -7.56
CA SER A 147 6.06 -13.95 -8.25
C SER A 147 7.57 -13.78 -8.07
N TYR A 148 8.31 -14.87 -8.29
CA TYR A 148 9.78 -14.87 -8.30
C TYR A 148 10.35 -13.97 -9.39
N THR A 149 9.73 -13.92 -10.57
CA THR A 149 10.14 -13.02 -11.65
C THR A 149 10.10 -11.55 -11.21
N VAL A 150 9.02 -11.14 -10.54
CA VAL A 150 8.89 -9.76 -10.04
C VAL A 150 9.85 -9.53 -8.87
N LYS A 151 10.06 -10.51 -7.98
CA LYS A 151 11.08 -10.44 -6.92
C LYS A 151 12.47 -10.13 -7.46
N ASP A 152 12.95 -10.90 -8.44
CA ASP A 152 14.27 -10.70 -9.03
C ASP A 152 14.38 -9.35 -9.73
N SER A 153 13.30 -8.94 -10.40
CA SER A 153 13.20 -7.65 -11.06
C SER A 153 13.32 -6.50 -10.05
N ILE A 154 12.60 -6.56 -8.92
CA ILE A 154 12.67 -5.55 -7.85
C ILE A 154 14.09 -5.46 -7.27
N ALA A 155 14.68 -6.62 -6.93
CA ALA A 155 16.02 -6.70 -6.33
C ALA A 155 17.07 -6.05 -7.24
N LYS A 156 17.08 -6.43 -8.53
CA LYS A 156 18.00 -5.88 -9.54
C LYS A 156 17.76 -4.40 -9.79
N THR A 157 16.50 -3.99 -10.03
CA THR A 157 16.16 -2.61 -10.41
C THR A 157 16.46 -1.61 -9.30
N TYR A 158 16.16 -1.94 -8.04
CA TYR A 158 16.34 -1.02 -6.92
C TYR A 158 17.62 -1.24 -6.12
N ASN A 159 18.41 -2.26 -6.47
CA ASN A 159 19.61 -2.69 -5.76
C ASN A 159 19.31 -2.85 -4.26
N VAL A 160 18.48 -3.85 -3.96
CA VAL A 160 18.09 -4.24 -2.61
C VAL A 160 18.24 -5.75 -2.43
N ASP A 161 18.50 -6.15 -1.19
CA ASP A 161 18.67 -7.56 -0.83
C ASP A 161 17.41 -8.37 -1.19
N SER A 162 17.62 -9.54 -1.79
CA SER A 162 16.58 -10.49 -2.15
C SER A 162 15.91 -11.10 -0.91
N GLU A 163 16.63 -11.20 0.21
CA GLU A 163 16.08 -11.68 1.49
C GLU A 163 15.01 -10.75 2.07
N LYS A 164 15.06 -9.46 1.71
CA LYS A 164 14.04 -8.46 2.07
C LYS A 164 12.73 -8.64 1.30
N ILE A 165 12.70 -9.51 0.29
CA ILE A 165 11.58 -9.67 -0.61
C ILE A 165 11.02 -11.10 -0.50
N SER A 166 9.76 -11.23 -0.13
CA SER A 166 9.05 -12.52 -0.12
C SER A 166 8.01 -12.58 -1.23
N VAL A 167 7.89 -13.75 -1.85
CA VAL A 167 6.82 -14.05 -2.79
C VAL A 167 5.62 -14.59 -1.99
N ILE A 168 4.43 -14.01 -2.16
CA ILE A 168 3.17 -14.41 -1.52
C ILE A 168 2.05 -14.43 -2.55
#